data_AF-A0A920V202-F1
#
_entry.id   AF-A0A920V202-F1
#
_cell.length_a   1.000
_cell.length_b   1.000
_cell.length_c   1.000
_cell.angle_alpha   90.00
_cell.angle_beta   90.00
_cell.angle_gamma   90.00
#
_symmetry.space_group_name_H-M   'P 1'
#
loop_
_entity.id
_entity.type
_entity.pdbx_description
1 polymer ?
#
loop_
_entity_poly.entity_id
_entity_poly.type
_entity_poly.pdbx_seq_one_letter_code
_entity_poly.pdbx_strand_id
1 'polypeptide(L)'
;MKPGKVGGASGGDIAFVDNRPPNGFAAAFNGKDLSGWKGLIAAGGGSPIARAALKGDALKKAQAAADAGMRAHWHVIDGALVFDGKGRSLCTAKDYGDFEMLVDWKIKDKGDSGIYLRGSPQVQIWDPKLRNVGSGASTTTRRTRRSRR
;
A
#
# COMPACT_ATOMS: atom_id res chain seq x y z
N MET A 1 -18.55 -36.47 15.21
CA MET A 1 -18.26 -36.27 13.77
C MET A 1 -16.82 -35.80 13.64
N LYS A 2 -16.00 -36.50 12.85
CA LYS A 2 -14.64 -36.02 12.48
C LYS A 2 -14.78 -35.01 11.33
N PRO A 3 -14.03 -33.90 11.28
CA PRO A 3 -14.06 -33.03 10.12
C PRO A 3 -13.33 -33.71 8.95
N GLY A 4 -14.06 -33.85 7.84
CA GLY A 4 -13.60 -34.45 6.60
C GLY A 4 -12.61 -33.56 5.86
N LYS A 5 -11.59 -34.22 5.31
CA LYS A 5 -10.62 -33.69 4.37
C LYS A 5 -11.31 -33.46 3.03
N VAL A 6 -11.23 -32.25 2.48
CA VAL A 6 -11.53 -32.00 1.05
C VAL A 6 -10.37 -31.20 0.48
N GLY A 7 -9.66 -31.81 -0.47
CA GLY A 7 -8.70 -31.13 -1.33
C GLY A 7 -9.28 -31.00 -2.74
N GLY A 8 -8.84 -29.99 -3.48
CA GLY A 8 -9.14 -29.84 -4.91
C GLY A 8 -8.88 -28.42 -5.42
N ALA A 9 -7.85 -28.29 -6.25
CA ALA A 9 -7.19 -27.08 -6.76
C ALA A 9 -8.05 -26.02 -7.48
N SER A 10 -7.71 -24.73 -7.29
CA SER A 10 -7.13 -23.84 -8.31
C SER A 10 -7.39 -22.35 -7.96
N GLY A 11 -6.39 -21.67 -7.43
CA GLY A 11 -6.40 -20.23 -7.17
C GLY A 11 -5.13 -19.89 -6.42
N GLY A 12 -4.20 -19.16 -7.04
CA GLY A 12 -2.85 -18.95 -6.53
C GLY A 12 -2.83 -18.55 -5.06
N ASP A 13 -2.18 -19.37 -4.24
CA ASP A 13 -2.17 -19.26 -2.78
C ASP A 13 -1.74 -17.86 -2.34
N ILE A 14 -2.71 -17.08 -1.86
CA ILE A 14 -2.45 -15.93 -1.01
C ILE A 14 -2.32 -16.47 0.41
N ALA A 15 -1.08 -16.54 0.89
CA ALA A 15 -0.78 -16.91 2.26
C ALA A 15 -1.54 -16.00 3.22
N PHE A 16 -2.04 -16.57 4.32
CA PHE A 16 -2.72 -15.82 5.37
C PHE A 16 -1.79 -14.72 5.90
N VAL A 17 -2.18 -13.44 5.73
CA VAL A 17 -1.39 -12.30 6.19
C VAL A 17 -1.69 -12.06 7.67
N ASP A 18 -0.68 -12.21 8.53
CA ASP A 18 -0.80 -11.88 9.95
C ASP A 18 -0.68 -10.37 10.14
N ASN A 19 -1.79 -9.73 10.52
CA ASN A 19 -1.87 -8.29 10.79
C ASN A 19 -1.65 -7.95 12.27
N ARG A 20 -0.93 -8.82 13.01
CA ARG A 20 -0.56 -8.58 14.41
C ARG A 20 0.80 -7.89 14.48
N PRO A 21 0.87 -6.64 14.97
CA PRO A 21 2.14 -5.96 15.11
C PRO A 21 2.97 -6.59 16.24
N PRO A 22 4.31 -6.61 16.13
CA PRO A 22 5.17 -6.98 17.24
C PRO A 22 5.09 -5.95 18.38
N ASN A 23 5.62 -6.30 19.55
CA ASN A 23 5.65 -5.40 20.71
C ASN A 23 6.31 -4.06 20.35
N GLY A 24 5.67 -2.96 20.75
CA GLY A 24 6.13 -1.60 20.42
C GLY A 24 5.64 -1.05 19.08
N PHE A 25 4.97 -1.87 18.25
CA PHE A 25 4.36 -1.44 17.00
C PHE A 25 2.84 -1.34 17.13
N ALA A 26 2.25 -0.43 16.36
CA ALA A 26 0.80 -0.31 16.20
C ALA A 26 0.40 -0.79 14.80
N ALA A 27 -0.74 -1.49 14.70
CA ALA A 27 -1.24 -1.96 13.41
C ALA A 27 -1.73 -0.79 12.56
N ALA A 28 -1.06 -0.54 11.43
CA ALA A 28 -1.54 0.43 10.43
C ALA A 28 -2.72 -0.11 9.62
N PHE A 29 -2.83 -1.43 9.50
CA PHE A 29 -3.94 -2.12 8.84
C PHE A 29 -4.50 -3.20 9.77
N ASN A 30 -5.83 -3.31 9.82
CA ASN A 30 -6.53 -4.19 10.74
C ASN A 30 -6.80 -5.60 10.17
N GLY A 31 -6.45 -5.85 8.91
CA GLY A 31 -6.69 -7.12 8.22
C GLY A 31 -8.15 -7.40 7.85
N LYS A 32 -9.08 -6.46 8.02
CA LYS A 32 -10.52 -6.68 7.88
C LYS A 32 -11.19 -5.73 6.90
N ASP A 33 -10.87 -4.45 6.98
CA ASP A 33 -11.52 -3.40 6.20
C ASP A 33 -10.61 -2.17 6.05
N LEU A 34 -11.09 -1.18 5.31
CA LEU A 34 -10.34 0.06 5.05
C LEU A 34 -10.42 1.07 6.20
N SER A 35 -10.86 0.67 7.40
CA SER A 35 -10.86 1.58 8.56
C SER A 35 -9.44 2.04 8.86
N GLY A 36 -9.28 3.34 9.13
CA GLY A 36 -7.96 3.95 9.29
C GLY A 36 -7.30 4.35 7.97
N TRP A 37 -7.95 4.12 6.83
CA TRP A 37 -7.50 4.53 5.51
C TRP A 37 -8.53 5.46 4.83
N LYS A 38 -8.05 6.30 3.92
CA LYS A 38 -8.84 7.26 3.13
C LYS A 38 -8.31 7.35 1.71
N GLY A 39 -9.15 7.80 0.77
CA GLY A 39 -8.73 8.03 -0.60
C GLY A 39 -7.84 9.27 -0.73
N LEU A 40 -6.85 9.21 -1.62
CA LEU A 40 -6.01 10.37 -1.92
C LEU A 40 -6.79 11.39 -2.75
N ILE A 41 -7.00 12.59 -2.20
CA ILE A 41 -7.67 13.69 -2.89
C ILE A 41 -6.92 14.07 -4.18
N ALA A 42 -7.68 14.25 -5.27
CA ALA A 42 -7.18 14.56 -6.62
C ALA A 42 -6.94 16.06 -6.89
N ALA A 43 -7.29 16.94 -5.95
CA ALA A 43 -7.24 18.40 -6.15
C ALA A 43 -5.86 18.87 -6.66
N GLY A 44 -5.87 19.81 -7.60
CA GLY A 44 -4.65 20.34 -8.23
C GLY A 44 -3.77 19.26 -8.86
N GLY A 45 -4.37 18.25 -9.51
CA GLY A 45 -3.64 17.13 -10.12
C GLY A 45 -3.06 16.12 -9.11
N GLY A 46 -3.38 16.25 -7.83
CA GLY A 46 -2.75 15.47 -6.75
C GLY A 46 -1.63 16.21 -6.04
N SER A 47 -1.48 17.53 -6.28
CA SER A 47 -0.53 18.39 -5.58
C SER A 47 -0.78 18.38 -4.06
N PRO A 48 0.25 18.11 -3.23
CA PRO A 48 0.13 18.18 -1.77
C PRO A 48 -0.31 19.56 -1.28
N ILE A 49 0.17 20.64 -1.92
CA ILE A 49 -0.16 22.03 -1.56
C ILE A 49 -1.65 22.31 -1.82
N ALA A 50 -2.14 21.91 -2.99
CA ALA A 50 -3.54 22.11 -3.35
C ALA A 50 -4.48 21.33 -2.41
N ARG A 51 -4.09 20.10 -2.02
CA ARG A 51 -4.83 19.34 -1.00
C ARG A 51 -4.85 20.03 0.36
N ALA A 52 -3.69 20.49 0.83
CA ALA A 52 -3.56 21.14 2.14
C ALA A 52 -4.35 22.47 2.22
N ALA A 53 -4.56 23.14 1.09
CA ALA A 53 -5.35 24.36 1.03
C ALA A 53 -6.88 24.14 1.14
N LEU A 54 -7.38 22.92 0.93
CA LEU A 54 -8.80 22.63 1.02
C LEU A 54 -9.31 22.72 2.47
N LYS A 55 -10.45 23.37 2.66
CA LYS A 55 -11.10 23.53 3.97
C LYS A 55 -12.62 23.38 3.86
N GLY A 56 -13.27 23.21 5.01
CA GLY A 56 -14.73 23.21 5.12
C GLY A 56 -15.41 22.20 4.19
N ASP A 57 -16.49 22.62 3.54
CA ASP A 57 -17.30 21.73 2.70
C ASP A 57 -16.60 21.32 1.40
N ALA A 58 -15.70 22.15 0.89
CA ALA A 58 -14.87 21.78 -0.26
C ALA A 58 -13.97 20.58 0.08
N LEU A 59 -13.35 20.57 1.26
CA LEU A 59 -12.56 19.44 1.75
C LEU A 59 -13.43 18.19 1.92
N LYS A 60 -14.60 18.32 2.58
CA LYS A 60 -15.51 17.18 2.79
C LYS A 60 -15.95 16.56 1.47
N LYS A 61 -16.36 17.38 0.50
CA LYS A 61 -16.80 16.92 -0.83
C LYS A 61 -15.66 16.23 -1.58
N ALA A 62 -14.47 16.83 -1.56
CA ALA A 62 -13.29 16.26 -2.22
C ALA A 62 -12.88 14.92 -1.57
N GLN A 63 -12.90 14.84 -0.24
CA GLN A 63 -12.60 13.60 0.49
C GLN A 63 -13.65 12.52 0.22
N ALA A 64 -14.94 12.86 0.22
CA ALA A 64 -16.00 11.90 -0.09
C ALA A 64 -15.85 11.31 -1.50
N ALA A 65 -15.51 12.13 -2.49
CA ALA A 65 -15.23 11.66 -3.84
C ALA A 65 -13.97 10.76 -3.89
N ALA A 66 -12.91 11.13 -3.17
CA ALA A 66 -11.70 10.32 -3.08
C ALA A 66 -11.96 8.97 -2.39
N ASP A 67 -12.74 8.95 -1.31
CA ASP A 67 -13.09 7.73 -0.59
C ASP A 67 -14.03 6.84 -1.40
N ALA A 68 -14.90 7.41 -2.24
CA ALA A 68 -15.71 6.63 -3.18
C ALA A 68 -14.81 5.92 -4.21
N GLY A 69 -13.86 6.64 -4.81
CA GLY A 69 -12.88 6.05 -5.73
C GLY A 69 -11.98 5.01 -5.06
N MET A 70 -11.60 5.24 -3.81
CA MET A 70 -10.88 4.27 -2.98
C MET A 70 -11.67 2.97 -2.85
N ARG A 71 -12.94 3.03 -2.39
CA ARG A 71 -13.76 1.83 -2.17
C ARG A 71 -14.08 1.08 -3.47
N ALA A 72 -14.02 1.75 -4.60
CA ALA A 72 -14.23 1.13 -5.91
C ALA A 72 -13.04 0.26 -6.37
N HIS A 73 -11.81 0.54 -5.90
CA HIS A 73 -10.58 0.00 -6.50
C HIS A 73 -9.57 -0.59 -5.50
N TRP A 74 -9.76 -0.29 -4.21
CA TRP A 74 -9.03 -0.92 -3.11
C TRP A 74 -9.96 -1.86 -2.37
N HIS A 75 -9.48 -3.07 -2.17
CA HIS A 75 -10.24 -4.15 -1.53
C HIS A 75 -9.41 -4.78 -0.42
N VAL A 76 -10.11 -5.37 0.54
CA VAL A 76 -9.50 -6.29 1.51
C VAL A 76 -9.82 -7.70 1.07
N ILE A 77 -8.80 -8.48 0.75
CA ILE A 77 -8.93 -9.88 0.34
C ILE A 77 -7.95 -10.69 1.17
N ASP A 78 -8.45 -11.68 1.92
CA ASP A 78 -7.69 -12.57 2.80
C ASP A 78 -6.69 -11.83 3.71
N GLY A 79 -7.15 -10.71 4.28
CA GLY A 79 -6.35 -9.91 5.20
C GLY A 79 -5.24 -9.09 4.55
N ALA A 80 -5.31 -8.85 3.24
CA ALA A 80 -4.39 -7.98 2.50
C ALA A 80 -5.12 -6.82 1.81
N LEU A 81 -4.46 -5.67 1.71
CA LEU A 81 -4.89 -4.56 0.85
C LEU A 81 -4.55 -4.89 -0.61
N VAL A 82 -5.57 -5.00 -1.45
CA VAL A 82 -5.43 -5.36 -2.87
C VAL A 82 -5.91 -4.20 -3.74
N PHE A 83 -5.06 -3.79 -4.67
CA PHE A 83 -5.35 -2.76 -5.67
C PHE A 83 -5.64 -3.39 -7.03
N ASP A 84 -6.74 -2.99 -7.65
CA ASP A 84 -7.15 -3.51 -8.96
C ASP A 84 -6.40 -2.87 -10.16
N GLY A 85 -5.65 -1.79 -9.91
CA GLY A 85 -4.89 -1.03 -10.91
C GLY A 85 -5.62 0.20 -11.45
N LYS A 86 -6.82 0.51 -10.97
CA LYS A 86 -7.65 1.63 -11.43
C LYS A 86 -7.83 2.65 -10.30
N GLY A 87 -7.95 3.93 -10.63
CA GLY A 87 -8.12 4.98 -9.62
C GLY A 87 -6.80 5.44 -8.99
N ARG A 88 -6.85 5.85 -7.71
CA ARG A 88 -5.76 6.57 -7.03
C ARG A 88 -5.21 5.81 -5.83
N SER A 89 -4.09 6.28 -5.31
CA SER A 89 -3.47 5.76 -4.09
C SER A 89 -4.39 5.84 -2.87
N LEU A 90 -4.21 4.89 -1.97
CA LEU A 90 -4.75 4.88 -0.62
C LEU A 90 -3.83 5.69 0.31
N CYS A 91 -4.38 6.29 1.37
CA CYS A 91 -3.62 7.02 2.40
C CYS A 91 -4.11 6.66 3.80
N THR A 92 -3.23 6.75 4.79
CA THR A 92 -3.67 6.65 6.19
C THR A 92 -4.60 7.83 6.51
N ALA A 93 -5.65 7.57 7.29
CA ALA A 93 -6.58 8.60 7.72
C ALA A 93 -5.89 9.59 8.67
N LYS A 94 -5.02 9.05 9.55
CA LYS A 94 -4.15 9.77 10.48
C LYS A 94 -2.81 10.11 9.82
N ASP A 95 -2.24 11.24 10.25
CA ASP A 95 -0.87 11.65 9.93
C ASP A 95 0.14 11.12 10.96
N TYR A 96 1.35 10.81 10.49
CA TYR A 96 2.45 10.31 11.31
C TYR A 96 3.65 11.25 11.23
N GLY A 97 4.35 11.38 12.36
CA GLY A 97 5.62 12.11 12.47
C GLY A 97 6.80 11.23 12.07
N ASP A 98 7.76 11.04 12.97
CA ASP A 98 8.81 10.05 12.80
C ASP A 98 8.26 8.67 13.19
N PHE A 99 8.56 7.65 12.40
CA PHE A 99 8.04 6.30 12.60
C PHE A 99 8.98 5.24 12.04
N GLU A 100 8.86 4.04 12.60
CA GLU A 100 9.34 2.80 12.01
C GLU A 100 8.14 2.04 11.43
N MET A 101 8.30 1.46 10.25
CA MET A 101 7.21 0.73 9.56
C MET A 101 7.70 -0.63 9.09
N LEU A 102 6.96 -1.66 9.49
CA LEU A 102 7.07 -3.00 8.95
C LEU A 102 5.92 -3.22 7.98
N VAL A 103 6.25 -3.63 6.75
CA VAL A 103 5.27 -3.86 5.70
C VAL A 103 5.77 -4.94 4.76
N ASP A 104 4.89 -5.90 4.47
CA ASP A 104 5.08 -6.87 3.42
C ASP A 104 4.28 -6.45 2.18
N TRP A 105 4.83 -6.72 0.99
CA TRP A 105 4.15 -6.44 -0.26
C TRP A 105 4.35 -7.58 -1.26
N LYS A 106 3.38 -7.70 -2.17
CA LYS A 106 3.44 -8.59 -3.32
C LYS A 106 2.94 -7.83 -4.54
N ILE A 107 3.70 -7.88 -5.62
CA ILE A 107 3.35 -7.28 -6.90
C ILE A 107 3.13 -8.37 -7.94
N LYS A 108 2.27 -8.07 -8.93
CA LYS A 108 2.11 -8.90 -10.13
C LYS A 108 3.29 -8.66 -11.08
N ASP A 109 3.44 -9.51 -12.08
CA ASP A 109 4.34 -9.27 -13.21
C ASP A 109 4.09 -7.87 -13.78
N LYS A 110 5.18 -7.15 -14.03
CA LYS A 110 5.14 -5.75 -14.49
C LYS A 110 4.53 -4.75 -13.51
N GLY A 111 4.37 -5.12 -12.24
CA GLY A 111 3.85 -4.24 -11.21
C GLY A 111 4.79 -3.07 -10.93
N ASP A 112 4.19 -1.89 -10.75
CA ASP A 112 4.84 -0.66 -10.31
C ASP A 112 3.97 -0.05 -9.21
N SER A 113 4.57 0.22 -8.06
CA SER A 113 3.93 0.78 -6.89
C SER A 113 4.95 1.55 -6.05
N GLY A 114 4.52 2.05 -4.90
CA GLY A 114 5.44 2.63 -3.94
C GLY A 114 4.74 3.13 -2.69
N ILE A 115 5.57 3.39 -1.69
CA ILE A 115 5.15 3.92 -0.39
C ILE A 115 5.62 5.36 -0.32
N TYR A 116 4.70 6.29 -0.18
CA TYR A 116 5.00 7.71 -0.02
C TYR A 116 5.08 8.07 1.46
N LEU A 117 6.28 8.32 1.97
CA LEU A 117 6.51 8.66 3.37
C LEU A 117 6.03 10.08 3.62
N ARG A 118 4.95 10.24 4.39
CA ARG A 118 4.29 11.55 4.63
C ARG A 118 3.94 12.30 3.34
N GLY A 119 3.64 11.56 2.27
CA GLY A 119 3.33 12.10 0.94
C GLY A 119 4.55 12.35 0.03
N SER A 120 5.76 12.49 0.58
CA SER A 120 7.04 12.55 -0.15
C SER A 120 8.21 12.48 0.85
N PRO A 121 9.26 11.67 0.64
CA PRO A 121 9.65 10.97 -0.59
C PRO A 121 8.96 9.61 -0.82
N GLN A 122 9.16 9.03 -2.00
CA GLN A 122 8.67 7.70 -2.39
C GLN A 122 9.75 6.62 -2.15
N VAL A 123 9.38 5.53 -1.50
CA VAL A 123 10.10 4.25 -1.54
C VAL A 123 9.48 3.41 -2.65
N GLN A 124 10.25 3.17 -3.71
CA GLN A 124 9.76 2.54 -4.93
C GLN A 124 9.65 1.01 -4.77
N ILE A 125 8.57 0.43 -5.31
CA ILE A 125 8.33 -1.01 -5.37
C ILE A 125 8.05 -1.37 -6.82
N TRP A 126 8.89 -2.18 -7.45
CA TRP A 126 8.72 -2.54 -8.86
C TRP A 126 9.23 -3.94 -9.19
N ASP A 127 8.77 -4.47 -10.32
CA ASP A 127 9.30 -5.71 -10.89
C ASP A 127 10.69 -5.44 -11.51
N PRO A 128 11.80 -5.96 -10.96
CA PRO A 128 13.15 -5.66 -11.42
C PRO A 128 13.45 -6.19 -12.83
N LYS A 129 12.61 -7.06 -13.39
CA LYS A 129 12.72 -7.49 -14.79
C LYS A 129 12.39 -6.35 -15.75
N LEU A 130 11.61 -5.37 -15.31
CA LEU A 130 11.32 -4.16 -16.06
C LEU A 130 12.44 -3.13 -15.89
N ARG A 131 13.40 -3.15 -16.82
CA ARG A 131 14.54 -2.23 -16.82
C ARG A 131 14.19 -0.81 -17.28
N ASN A 132 12.98 -0.59 -17.79
CA ASN A 132 12.48 0.68 -18.33
C ASN A 132 11.29 1.25 -17.53
N VAL A 133 11.02 0.72 -16.32
CA VAL A 133 9.91 1.16 -15.46
C VAL A 133 10.48 1.46 -14.08
N GLY A 134 10.12 2.63 -13.54
CA GLY A 134 10.63 3.15 -12.27
C GLY A 134 11.10 4.61 -12.39
N SER A 135 10.75 5.41 -11.39
CA SER A 135 11.19 6.79 -11.17
C SER A 135 12.68 6.83 -10.76
N GLY A 136 13.59 6.40 -11.62
CA GLY A 136 15.02 6.77 -11.60
C GLY A 136 15.81 6.56 -10.29
N ALA A 137 15.37 5.69 -9.37
CA ALA A 137 16.12 5.42 -8.14
C ALA A 137 17.20 4.36 -8.38
N SER A 138 18.45 4.81 -8.63
CA SER A 138 19.62 3.94 -8.60
C SER A 138 19.88 3.43 -7.17
N THR A 139 19.48 2.19 -6.86
CA THR A 139 20.06 1.48 -5.72
C THR A 139 21.37 0.82 -6.14
N THR A 140 22.49 1.46 -5.82
CA THR A 140 23.81 0.82 -5.78
C THR A 140 23.76 -0.30 -4.73
N THR A 141 23.49 -1.53 -5.15
CA THR A 141 23.77 -2.70 -4.31
C THR A 141 25.29 -2.86 -4.25
N ARG A 142 25.92 -2.26 -3.24
CA ARG A 142 27.32 -2.55 -2.92
C ARG A 142 27.36 -4.00 -2.42
N ARG A 143 27.65 -4.94 -3.33
CA ARG A 143 27.95 -6.34 -2.99
C ARG A 143 29.08 -6.35 -1.95
N THR A 144 28.76 -6.62 -0.69
CA THR A 144 29.76 -6.93 0.33
C THR A 144 30.37 -8.28 -0.04
N ARG A 145 31.64 -8.22 -0.42
CA ARG A 145 32.53 -9.35 -0.74
C ARG A 145 32.47 -10.38 0.39
N ARG A 146 32.02 -11.61 0.09
CA ARG A 146 32.19 -12.77 0.98
C ARG A 146 33.70 -12.94 1.22
N SER A 147 34.12 -12.75 2.47
CA SER A 147 35.37 -13.31 2.97
C SER A 147 35.24 -14.83 2.90
N ARG A 148 36.11 -15.47 2.11
CA ARG A 148 36.43 -16.89 2.27
C ARG A 148 37.59 -16.97 3.26
N ARG A 149 37.47 -17.88 4.23
CA ARG A 149 38.63 -18.45 4.92
C ARG A 149 39.48 -19.21 3.90
#